data_AF-A0A382EY27-F1
#
_entry.id   AF-A0A382EY27-F1
#
_cell.length_a   1.000
_cell.length_b   1.000
_cell.length_c   1.000
_cell.angle_alpha   90.00
_cell.angle_beta   90.00
_cell.angle_gamma   90.00
#
_symmetry.space_group_name_H-M   'P 1'
#
loop_
_entity.id
_entity.type
_entity.pdbx_description
1 polymer ?
#
loop_
_entity_poly.entity_id
_entity_poly.type
_entity_poly.pdbx_seq_one_letter_code
_entity_poly.pdbx_strand_id
1 'polypeptide(L)' 'LYNFFYSMFKGEKAPDNPWKANTLEWTVPSPPPHGNFKTLPTVYRGAYEYSVPGREMDYWPQNMPPDEK' A
#
# COMPACT_ATOMS: atom_id res chain seq x y z
N LEU A 1 -2.55 9.06 -25.49
CA LEU A 1 -3.55 9.98 -24.87
C LEU A 1 -4.90 9.33 -24.60
N TYR A 2 -5.41 8.46 -25.48
CA TYR A 2 -6.70 7.76 -25.28
C TYR A 2 -6.86 7.11 -23.90
N ASN A 3 -5.89 6.29 -23.47
CA ASN A 3 -5.93 5.63 -22.15
C ASN A 3 -6.07 6.65 -21.00
N PHE A 4 -5.30 7.74 -21.01
CA PHE A 4 -5.33 8.76 -19.96
C PHE A 4 -6.73 9.38 -19.79
N PHE A 5 -7.35 9.83 -20.88
CA PHE A 5 -8.69 10.45 -20.81
C PHE A 5 -9.79 9.42 -20.54
N TYR A 6 -9.71 8.22 -21.11
CA TYR A 6 -10.68 7.17 -20.84
C TYR A 6 -10.65 6.77 -19.36
N SER A 7 -9.47 6.50 -18.81
CA SER A 7 -9.28 6.09 -17.41
C SER A 7 -9.70 7.19 -16.43
N MET A 8 -9.52 8.47 -16.79
CA MET A 8 -9.95 9.61 -15.99
C MET A 8 -11.47 9.68 -15.77
N PHE A 9 -12.27 9.32 -16.79
CA PHE A 9 -13.74 9.48 -16.75
C PHE A 9 -14.52 8.17 -16.62
N LYS A 10 -13.97 7.05 -17.08
CA LYS A 10 -14.67 5.76 -17.22
C LYS A 10 -13.87 4.55 -16.69
N GLY A 11 -12.68 4.77 -16.14
CA GLY A 11 -11.88 3.69 -15.54
C GLY A 11 -12.48 3.17 -14.24
N GLU A 12 -12.13 1.92 -13.89
CA GLU A 12 -12.43 1.37 -12.56
C GLU A 12 -11.63 2.12 -11.48
N LYS A 13 -12.24 2.29 -10.31
CA LYS A 13 -11.54 2.87 -9.17
C LYS A 13 -10.48 1.89 -8.66
N ALA A 14 -9.24 2.36 -8.60
CA ALA A 14 -8.18 1.57 -7.99
C ALA A 14 -8.45 1.40 -6.48
N PRO A 15 -8.17 0.23 -5.90
CA PRO A 15 -8.05 0.09 -4.45
C PRO A 15 -6.85 0.91 -3.95
N ASP A 16 -6.71 1.08 -2.63
CA ASP A 16 -5.64 1.89 -2.05
C ASP A 16 -4.24 1.37 -2.42
N ASN A 17 -4.05 0.04 -2.49
CA ASN A 17 -2.78 -0.58 -2.85
C ASN A 17 -2.97 -1.71 -3.89
N PRO A 18 -3.13 -1.37 -5.18
CA PRO A 18 -3.33 -2.36 -6.23
C PRO A 18 -2.06 -3.17 -6.54
N TRP A 19 -0.89 -2.65 -6.15
CA TRP A 19 0.41 -3.23 -6.48
C TRP A 19 1.01 -4.07 -5.35
N LYS A 20 0.34 -4.16 -4.21
CA LYS A 20 0.84 -4.85 -3.01
C LYS A 20 2.21 -4.35 -2.57
N ALA A 21 2.46 -3.05 -2.71
CA ALA A 21 3.69 -2.42 -2.29
C ALA A 21 3.74 -2.27 -0.76
N ASN A 22 4.94 -2.34 -0.18
CA ASN A 22 5.12 -2.41 1.27
C ASN A 22 5.31 -1.07 1.97
N THR A 23 5.61 -0.01 1.22
CA THR A 23 5.96 1.31 1.75
C THR A 23 4.76 2.08 2.29
N LEU A 24 5.01 3.05 3.17
CA LEU A 24 3.97 3.74 3.95
C LEU A 24 2.97 4.53 3.10
N GLU A 25 3.34 5.01 1.92
CA GLU A 25 2.43 5.73 1.03
C GLU A 25 1.27 4.86 0.53
N TRP A 26 1.40 3.53 0.58
CA TRP A 26 0.33 2.60 0.20
C TRP A 26 -0.61 2.25 1.37
N THR A 27 -0.46 2.95 2.49
CA THR A 27 -1.31 2.80 3.68
C THR A 27 -2.32 3.94 3.82
N VAL A 28 -2.25 4.93 2.93
CA VAL A 28 -3.13 6.11 2.92
C VAL A 28 -4.16 5.98 1.79
N PRO A 29 -5.40 6.46 2.01
CA PRO A 29 -6.43 6.42 0.96
C PRO A 29 -6.09 7.37 -0.18
N SER A 30 -6.70 7.15 -1.34
CA SER A 30 -6.62 8.08 -2.48
C SER A 30 -7.95 8.86 -2.64
N PRO A 31 -7.94 10.21 -2.55
CA PRO A 31 -6.80 11.09 -2.31
C PRO A 31 -6.33 11.07 -0.85
N PRO A 32 -5.03 11.37 -0.59
CA PRO A 32 -4.48 11.38 0.75
C PRO A 32 -5.12 12.48 1.62
N PRO A 33 -5.28 12.24 2.94
CA PRO A 33 -5.78 13.26 3.85
C PRO A 33 -4.79 14.41 4.00
N HIS A 34 -5.27 15.56 4.47
CA HIS A 34 -4.40 16.67 4.82
C HIS A 34 -3.42 16.25 5.93
N GLY A 35 -2.12 16.46 5.71
CA GLY A 35 -1.06 15.95 6.60
C GLY A 35 -0.58 14.54 6.27
N ASN A 36 -1.01 13.95 5.14
CA ASN A 36 -0.67 12.62 4.61
C ASN A 36 -1.17 11.45 5.47
N PHE A 37 -0.90 11.43 6.77
CA PHE A 37 -1.28 10.36 7.68
C PHE A 37 -2.22 10.87 8.77
N LYS A 38 -3.37 10.21 8.95
CA LYS A 38 -4.30 10.53 10.04
C LYS A 38 -3.71 10.24 11.42
N THR A 39 -2.94 9.16 11.50
CA THR A 39 -2.21 8.69 12.68
C THR A 39 -0.80 8.31 12.26
N LEU A 40 0.19 8.62 13.09
CA LEU A 40 1.57 8.25 12.79
C LEU A 40 1.71 6.72 12.68
N PRO A 41 2.13 6.18 11.53
CA PRO A 41 2.27 4.74 11.38
C PRO A 41 3.51 4.25 12.14
N THR A 42 3.44 3.03 12.67
CA THR A 42 4.59 2.34 13.24
C THR A 42 5.28 1.52 12.16
N VAL A 43 6.61 1.59 12.08
CA VAL A 43 7.40 0.84 11.11
C VAL A 43 8.02 -0.37 11.80
N TYR A 44 7.65 -1.57 11.36
CA TYR A 44 8.15 -2.83 11.91
C TYR A 44 9.31 -3.44 11.11
N ARG A 45 9.49 -3.03 9.84
CA ARG A 45 10.45 -3.65 8.91
C ARG A 45 10.81 -2.77 7.71
N GLY A 46 11.70 -3.28 6.86
CA GLY A 46 12.17 -2.60 5.64
C GLY A 46 11.12 -2.53 4.52
N ALA A 47 11.35 -1.63 3.56
CA ALA A 47 10.48 -1.43 2.40
C ALA A 47 10.52 -2.58 1.37
N TYR A 48 11.53 -3.45 1.44
CA TYR A 48 11.80 -4.52 0.47
C TYR A 48 11.57 -5.92 1.03
N GLU A 49 10.78 -6.05 2.10
CA GLU A 49 10.41 -7.35 2.68
C GLU A 49 9.39 -8.07 1.78
N TYR A 50 9.90 -8.59 0.67
CA TYR A 50 9.19 -9.44 -0.26
C TYR A 50 9.74 -10.88 -0.14
N SER A 51 8.90 -11.87 -0.46
CA SER A 51 9.25 -13.30 -0.46
C SER A 51 9.88 -13.80 0.85
N VAL A 52 9.44 -13.28 2.00
CA VAL A 52 9.99 -13.67 3.30
C VAL A 52 9.69 -15.14 3.59
N PRO A 53 10.70 -15.99 3.91
CA PRO A 53 10.48 -17.40 4.20
C PRO A 53 9.47 -17.63 5.32
N GLY A 54 8.52 -18.54 5.10
CA GLY A 54 7.50 -18.91 6.10
C GLY A 54 6.24 -18.04 6.08
N ARG A 55 6.13 -17.05 5.19
CA ARG A 55 4.92 -16.23 4.99
C ARG A 55 4.12 -16.74 3.80
N GLU A 56 2.80 -16.77 3.93
CA GLU A 56 1.91 -17.14 2.79
C GLU A 56 1.88 -16.05 1.71
N MET A 57 1.87 -14.79 2.12
CA MET A 57 1.86 -13.65 1.21
C MET A 57 3.27 -13.24 0.83
N ASP A 58 3.48 -12.95 -0.46
CA ASP A 58 4.77 -12.49 -0.99
C ASP A 58 5.20 -11.12 -0.42
N TYR A 59 4.28 -10.28 0.02
CA TYR A 59 4.58 -8.92 0.46
C TYR A 59 4.31 -8.77 1.97
N TRP A 60 5.18 -8.02 2.65
CA TRP A 60 5.03 -7.69 4.06
C TRP A 60 5.08 -6.18 4.31
N PRO A 61 3.91 -5.51 4.35
CA PRO A 61 3.84 -4.05 4.49
C PRO A 61 4.51 -3.54 5.77
N GLN A 62 5.19 -2.39 5.71
CA GLN A 62 5.97 -1.85 6.83
C GLN A 62 5.16 -1.59 8.10
N ASN A 63 3.86 -1.29 7.95
CA ASN A 63 2.94 -0.94 9.03
C ASN A 63 2.19 -2.15 9.63
N MET A 64 2.37 -3.36 9.08
CA MET A 64 1.70 -4.55 9.60
C MET A 64 2.44 -5.07 10.84
N PRO A 65 1.79 -5.31 11.98
CA PRO A 65 2.43 -5.95 13.12
C PRO A 65 3.01 -7.34 12.77
N PRO A 66 4.04 -7.82 13.47
CA PRO A 66 4.46 -9.21 13.37
C PRO A 66 3.35 -10.16 13.82
N ASP A 67 3.33 -11.37 13.26
CA ASP A 67 2.39 -12.41 13.69
C ASP A 67 2.70 -12.78 15.17
N GLU A 68 1.67 -12.80 16.02
CA GLU A 68 1.81 -13.22 17.41
C GLU A 68 2.22 -14.70 17.45
N LYS A 69 3.25 -15.02 18.23
CA LYS A 69 3.75 -16.40 18.40
C LYS A 69 2.81 -17.27 19.22
#